data_AF-A0A328SAT6-F1
#
_entry.id   AF-A0A328SAT6-F1
#
_cell.length_a   1.000
_cell.length_b   1.000
_cell.length_c   1.000
_cell.angle_alpha   90.00
_cell.angle_beta   90.00
_cell.angle_gamma   90.00
#
_symmetry.space_group_name_H-M   'P 1'
#
loop_
_entity.id
_entity.type
_entity.pdbx_description
1 polymer ?
#
loop_
_entity_poly.entity_id
_entity_poly.type
_entity_poly.pdbx_seq_one_letter_code
_entity_poly.pdbx_strand_id
1 'polypeptide(L)'
;MVGRNKKLEILSIDDIRSSRNKLLSDKTNHYLQNMLFSLRLFFRYNADGIDDFVDFYYYVEDLLNNNVLMDLYELKIFIYRVTDLIVNMEDYDVRGGTLIGEVAANLLQSLYLELETYRLVDKTDESEDWKNVLLNQVKNQVVDFDVLVELYSNVSDDSLKDLILSVLVNNYPMEFAVYNARNNILEW
;
A
#
# COMPACT_ATOMS: atom_id res chain seq x y z
N MET A 1 15.71 6.22 41.06
CA MET A 1 15.40 5.97 39.64
C MET A 1 14.13 6.73 39.29
N VAL A 2 14.22 7.74 38.43
CA VAL A 2 13.06 8.53 38.02
C VAL A 2 12.31 7.72 36.98
N GLY A 3 11.19 7.10 37.37
CA GLY A 3 10.31 6.39 36.46
C GLY A 3 9.75 7.38 35.43
N ARG A 4 10.09 7.19 34.15
CA ARG A 4 9.47 7.92 33.05
C ARG A 4 8.05 7.37 32.86
N ASN A 5 7.11 7.80 33.70
CA ASN A 5 5.67 7.68 33.42
C ASN A 5 5.28 8.70 32.35
N LYS A 6 5.81 8.56 31.12
CA LYS A 6 5.27 9.28 29.97
C LYS A 6 3.93 8.63 29.69
N LYS A 7 2.84 9.26 30.12
CA LYS A 7 1.48 8.84 29.78
C LYS A 7 1.43 8.77 28.25
N LEU A 8 1.13 7.61 27.68
CA LEU A 8 1.00 7.47 26.22
C LEU A 8 -0.03 8.50 25.74
N GLU A 9 0.42 9.46 24.94
CA GLU A 9 -0.47 10.42 24.30
C GLU A 9 -0.98 9.76 23.04
N ILE A 10 -2.13 9.11 23.16
CA ILE A 10 -2.71 8.35 22.07
C ILE A 10 -3.67 9.24 21.28
N LEU A 11 -3.43 9.45 19.98
CA LEU A 11 -4.27 10.24 19.06
C LEU A 11 -5.77 9.96 19.23
N SER A 12 -6.66 10.91 18.93
CA SER A 12 -8.09 10.57 18.91
C SER A 12 -8.41 9.59 17.77
N ILE A 13 -9.52 8.85 17.88
CA ILE A 13 -9.95 7.90 16.84
C ILE A 13 -10.17 8.62 15.50
N ASP A 14 -10.68 9.85 15.58
CA ASP A 14 -10.95 10.69 14.41
C ASP A 14 -9.65 11.18 13.77
N ASP A 15 -8.63 11.51 14.58
CA ASP A 15 -7.30 11.89 14.08
C ASP A 15 -6.66 10.75 13.28
N ILE A 16 -6.72 9.51 13.77
CA ILE A 16 -6.18 8.33 13.08
C ILE A 16 -6.84 8.15 11.70
N ARG A 17 -8.18 8.28 11.61
CA ARG A 17 -8.90 8.14 10.34
C ARG A 17 -8.52 9.18 9.30
N SER A 18 -8.14 10.37 9.76
CA SER A 18 -7.77 11.49 8.89
C SER A 18 -6.29 11.51 8.50
N SER A 19 -5.43 10.83 9.26
CA SER A 19 -3.99 10.76 9.02
C SER A 19 -3.67 10.01 7.72
N ARG A 20 -2.81 10.57 6.88
CA ARG A 20 -2.50 10.02 5.55
C ARG A 20 -1.11 10.45 5.09
N ASN A 21 -0.27 9.46 4.82
CA ASN A 21 1.00 9.66 4.13
C ASN A 21 0.74 9.87 2.64
N LYS A 22 1.32 10.94 2.08
CA LYS A 22 1.12 11.36 0.68
C LYS A 22 1.90 10.52 -0.33
N LEU A 23 2.94 9.83 0.11
CA LEU A 23 3.84 9.03 -0.73
C LEU A 23 3.40 7.57 -0.82
N LEU A 24 2.48 7.13 0.03
CA LEU A 24 1.96 5.76 0.06
C LEU A 24 0.58 5.67 -0.59
N SER A 25 0.24 4.52 -1.14
CA SER A 25 -1.09 4.27 -1.70
C SER A 25 -2.18 4.31 -0.64
N ASP A 26 -3.42 4.46 -1.10
CA ASP A 26 -4.61 4.49 -0.23
C ASP A 26 -4.78 3.19 0.54
N LYS A 27 -4.41 2.07 -0.10
CA LYS A 27 -4.43 0.74 0.51
C LYS A 27 -3.42 0.64 1.65
N THR A 28 -2.19 1.11 1.43
CA THR A 28 -1.16 1.11 2.48
C THR A 28 -1.55 2.03 3.64
N ASN A 29 -2.03 3.24 3.34
CA ASN A 29 -2.56 4.16 4.35
C ASN A 29 -3.70 3.53 5.19
N HIS A 30 -4.65 2.87 4.53
CA HIS A 30 -5.73 2.16 5.23
C HIS A 30 -5.20 1.12 6.23
N TYR A 31 -4.23 0.30 5.83
CA TYR A 31 -3.67 -0.70 6.73
C TYR A 31 -2.80 -0.11 7.85
N LEU A 32 -2.13 1.02 7.62
CA LEU A 32 -1.44 1.76 8.69
C LEU A 32 -2.41 2.28 9.75
N GLN A 33 -3.53 2.84 9.31
CA GLN A 33 -4.59 3.30 10.22
C GLN A 33 -5.16 2.12 11.02
N ASN A 34 -5.46 1.00 10.37
CA ASN A 34 -5.94 -0.22 11.04
C ASN A 34 -4.89 -0.76 12.04
N MET A 35 -3.60 -0.65 11.71
CA MET A 35 -2.51 -1.04 12.60
C MET A 35 -2.51 -0.17 13.87
N LEU A 36 -2.60 1.16 13.73
CA LEU A 36 -2.73 2.05 14.89
C LEU A 36 -3.97 1.72 15.73
N PHE A 37 -5.11 1.43 15.11
CA PHE A 37 -6.31 1.00 15.82
C PHE A 37 -6.09 -0.28 16.63
N SER A 38 -5.42 -1.26 16.03
CA SER A 38 -5.21 -2.57 16.63
C SER A 38 -4.19 -2.50 17.77
N LEU A 39 -3.10 -1.74 17.59
CA LEU A 39 -2.13 -1.44 18.64
C LEU A 39 -2.78 -0.75 19.84
N ARG A 40 -3.72 0.19 19.62
CA ARG A 40 -4.47 0.81 20.73
C ARG A 40 -5.31 -0.19 21.51
N LEU A 41 -6.00 -1.09 20.82
CA LEU A 41 -6.78 -2.14 21.50
C LEU A 41 -5.84 -3.05 22.27
N PHE A 42 -4.74 -3.46 21.66
CA PHE A 42 -3.70 -4.29 22.27
C PHE A 42 -3.12 -3.67 23.55
N PHE A 43 -2.82 -2.37 23.57
CA PHE A 43 -2.33 -1.67 24.77
C PHE A 43 -3.35 -1.61 25.91
N ARG A 44 -4.65 -1.78 25.65
CA ARG A 44 -5.66 -1.84 26.73
C ARG A 44 -5.65 -3.18 27.46
N TYR A 45 -5.17 -4.23 26.81
CA TYR A 45 -5.15 -5.59 27.36
C TYR A 45 -3.81 -5.96 27.99
N ASN A 46 -2.78 -5.12 27.83
CA ASN A 46 -1.41 -5.38 28.26
C ASN A 46 -0.85 -4.17 29.01
N ALA A 47 -0.28 -4.41 30.20
CA ALA A 47 0.31 -3.37 31.04
C ALA A 47 1.84 -3.31 30.93
N ASP A 48 2.49 -4.45 30.68
CA ASP A 48 3.93 -4.63 30.63
C ASP A 48 4.32 -5.37 29.34
N GLY A 49 5.61 -5.35 28.97
CA GLY A 49 6.13 -6.09 27.81
C GLY A 49 5.74 -5.53 26.44
N ILE A 50 5.27 -4.27 26.39
CA ILE A 50 4.74 -3.63 25.17
C ILE A 50 5.64 -2.53 24.60
N ASP A 51 6.86 -2.34 25.13
CA ASP A 51 7.73 -1.22 24.76
C ASP A 51 8.00 -1.17 23.25
N ASP A 52 8.35 -2.31 22.63
CA ASP A 52 8.59 -2.41 21.18
C ASP A 52 7.34 -2.05 20.36
N PHE A 53 6.15 -2.42 20.85
CA PHE A 53 4.88 -2.10 20.21
C PHE A 53 4.55 -0.60 20.33
N VAL A 54 4.91 0.02 21.45
CA VAL A 54 4.75 1.46 21.67
C VAL A 54 5.67 2.25 20.75
N ASP A 55 6.94 1.85 20.64
CA ASP A 55 7.89 2.47 19.73
C ASP A 55 7.44 2.31 18.27
N PHE A 56 6.91 1.13 17.91
CA PHE A 56 6.31 0.89 16.61
C PHE A 56 5.06 1.74 16.35
N TYR A 57 4.21 1.94 17.37
CA TYR A 57 3.03 2.82 17.26
C TYR A 57 3.42 4.25 16.88
N TYR A 58 4.38 4.85 17.58
CA TYR A 58 4.84 6.20 17.26
C TYR A 58 5.51 6.28 15.89
N TYR A 59 6.23 5.24 15.49
CA TYR A 59 6.79 5.18 14.14
C TYR A 59 5.71 5.17 13.05
N VAL A 60 4.64 4.38 13.21
CA VAL A 60 3.51 4.36 12.27
C VAL A 60 2.75 5.70 12.26
N GLU A 61 2.63 6.35 13.41
CA GLU A 61 2.06 7.70 13.52
C GLU A 61 2.90 8.73 12.76
N ASP A 62 4.22 8.73 12.95
CA ASP A 62 5.14 9.63 12.25
C ASP A 62 5.12 9.40 10.74
N LEU A 63 4.99 8.15 10.30
CA LEU A 63 4.76 7.81 8.90
C LEU A 63 3.48 8.44 8.36
N LEU A 64 2.35 8.22 9.03
CA LEU A 64 1.05 8.75 8.60
C LEU A 64 0.99 10.29 8.60
N ASN A 65 1.77 10.92 9.48
CA ASN A 65 1.89 12.38 9.55
C ASN A 65 2.92 12.97 8.57
N ASN A 66 3.57 12.15 7.74
CA ASN A 66 4.64 12.56 6.81
C ASN A 66 5.87 13.14 7.51
N ASN A 67 6.11 12.79 8.78
CA ASN A 67 7.30 13.18 9.54
C ASN A 67 8.53 12.34 9.15
N VAL A 68 8.30 11.17 8.57
CA VAL A 68 9.33 10.27 8.03
C VAL A 68 9.28 10.32 6.50
N LEU A 69 10.44 10.56 5.88
CA LEU A 69 10.59 10.54 4.43
C LEU A 69 10.52 9.08 3.94
N MET A 70 9.55 8.79 3.07
CA MET A 70 9.36 7.44 2.54
C MET A 70 10.08 7.22 1.22
N ASP A 71 11.32 6.73 1.32
CA ASP A 71 12.12 6.26 0.21
C ASP A 71 12.24 4.72 0.20
N LEU A 72 12.91 4.17 -0.82
CA LEU A 72 13.10 2.73 -0.98
C LEU A 72 13.81 2.08 0.22
N TYR A 73 14.71 2.81 0.88
CA TYR A 73 15.46 2.30 2.02
C TYR A 73 14.59 2.25 3.27
N GLU A 74 13.89 3.34 3.55
CA GLU A 74 12.97 3.45 4.68
C GLU A 74 11.82 2.44 4.56
N LEU A 75 11.31 2.19 3.35
CA LEU A 75 10.30 1.17 3.11
C LEU A 75 10.80 -0.25 3.46
N LYS A 76 12.07 -0.57 3.18
CA LYS A 76 12.69 -1.85 3.58
C LYS A 76 12.87 -1.95 5.09
N ILE A 77 13.29 -0.87 5.74
CA ILE A 77 13.35 -0.79 7.21
C ILE A 77 11.97 -1.04 7.80
N PHE A 78 10.95 -0.43 7.21
CA PHE A 78 9.60 -0.58 7.72
C PHE A 78 9.11 -2.02 7.60
N ILE A 79 9.27 -2.66 6.44
CA ILE A 79 8.93 -4.08 6.24
C ILE A 79 9.65 -4.96 7.28
N TYR A 80 10.94 -4.69 7.52
CA TYR A 80 11.70 -5.42 8.55
C TYR A 80 11.12 -5.22 9.95
N ARG A 81 10.79 -3.98 10.34
CA ARG A 81 10.16 -3.68 11.64
C ARG A 81 8.82 -4.37 11.82
N VAL A 82 7.96 -4.37 10.80
CA VAL A 82 6.67 -5.09 10.89
C VAL A 82 6.90 -6.59 11.04
N THR A 83 7.85 -7.15 10.27
CA THR A 83 8.16 -8.58 10.32
C THR A 83 8.73 -8.99 11.68
N ASP A 84 9.69 -8.23 12.20
CA ASP A 84 10.34 -8.50 13.49
C ASP A 84 9.31 -8.48 14.63
N LEU A 85 8.41 -7.50 14.63
CA LEU A 85 7.34 -7.39 15.62
C LEU A 85 6.36 -8.57 15.60
N ILE A 86 6.06 -9.13 14.42
CA ILE A 86 5.21 -10.33 14.30
C ILE A 86 5.97 -11.59 14.74
N VAL A 87 7.20 -11.77 14.26
CA VAL A 87 7.99 -12.98 14.51
C VAL A 87 8.30 -13.15 15.99
N ASN A 88 8.65 -12.05 16.67
CA ASN A 88 8.97 -12.08 18.09
C ASN A 88 7.72 -11.97 18.97
N MET A 89 6.52 -11.91 18.38
CA MET A 89 5.27 -11.69 19.12
C MET A 89 4.99 -12.77 20.17
N GLU A 90 5.33 -14.02 19.86
CA GLU A 90 5.16 -15.16 20.76
C GLU A 90 6.15 -15.16 21.92
N ASP A 91 7.28 -14.46 21.77
CA ASP A 91 8.31 -14.32 22.80
C ASP A 91 7.99 -13.18 23.79
N TYR A 92 7.09 -12.25 23.41
CA TYR A 92 6.57 -11.24 24.31
C TYR A 92 5.46 -11.85 25.19
N ASP A 93 5.52 -11.62 26.51
CA ASP A 93 4.46 -12.04 27.46
C ASP A 93 3.22 -11.14 27.34
N VAL A 94 2.59 -11.17 26.16
CA VAL A 94 1.49 -10.27 25.77
C VAL A 94 0.24 -11.04 25.35
N ARG A 95 -0.92 -10.49 25.70
CA ARG A 95 -2.24 -11.03 25.39
C ARG A 95 -2.81 -10.36 24.14
N GLY A 96 -3.55 -11.14 23.35
CA GLY A 96 -4.27 -10.60 22.20
C GLY A 96 -3.38 -10.33 20.98
N GLY A 97 -2.25 -11.03 20.83
CA GLY A 97 -1.39 -10.92 19.64
C GLY A 97 -2.12 -11.21 18.32
N THR A 98 -3.19 -12.01 18.35
CA THR A 98 -4.05 -12.24 17.18
C THR A 98 -4.69 -10.96 16.63
N LEU A 99 -4.90 -9.93 17.45
CA LEU A 99 -5.40 -8.62 17.01
C LEU A 99 -4.40 -7.91 16.09
N ILE A 100 -3.11 -8.19 16.25
CA ILE A 100 -2.05 -7.60 15.46
C ILE A 100 -1.75 -8.46 14.23
N GLY A 101 -1.73 -9.78 14.37
CA GLY A 101 -1.29 -10.70 13.30
C GLY A 101 -1.97 -10.49 11.95
N GLU A 102 -3.31 -10.42 11.91
CA GLU A 102 -4.06 -10.22 10.66
C GLU A 102 -3.76 -8.86 10.03
N VAL A 103 -3.75 -7.81 10.85
CA VAL A 103 -3.52 -6.44 10.38
C VAL A 103 -2.09 -6.26 9.89
N ALA A 104 -1.13 -6.90 10.56
CA ALA A 104 0.27 -6.88 10.19
C ALA A 104 0.52 -7.65 8.89
N ALA A 105 -0.15 -8.79 8.67
CA ALA A 105 -0.07 -9.53 7.41
C ALA A 105 -0.59 -8.71 6.22
N ASN A 106 -1.75 -8.05 6.38
CA ASN A 106 -2.33 -7.18 5.36
C ASN A 106 -1.43 -5.96 5.08
N LEU A 107 -0.86 -5.36 6.12
CA LEU A 107 0.11 -4.27 5.98
C LEU A 107 1.36 -4.73 5.23
N LEU A 108 1.97 -5.85 5.61
CA LEU A 108 3.14 -6.42 4.94
C LEU A 108 2.87 -6.66 3.46
N GLN A 109 1.73 -7.27 3.12
CA GLN A 109 1.35 -7.46 1.73
C GLN A 109 1.30 -6.14 0.96
N SER A 110 0.72 -5.10 1.55
CA SER A 110 0.67 -3.77 0.93
C SER A 110 2.06 -3.15 0.76
N LEU A 111 2.92 -3.25 1.78
CA LEU A 111 4.28 -2.71 1.73
C LEU A 111 5.16 -3.41 0.69
N TYR A 112 4.99 -4.73 0.48
CA TYR A 112 5.69 -5.44 -0.59
C TYR A 112 5.25 -4.97 -1.99
N LEU A 113 3.97 -4.62 -2.17
CA LEU A 113 3.49 -4.02 -3.42
C LEU A 113 4.10 -2.65 -3.64
N GLU A 114 4.14 -1.79 -2.61
CA GLU A 114 4.84 -0.50 -2.68
C GLU A 114 6.31 -0.70 -3.07
N LEU A 115 6.99 -1.69 -2.46
CA LEU A 115 8.40 -1.97 -2.72
C LEU A 115 8.62 -2.42 -4.17
N GLU A 116 7.71 -3.22 -4.71
CA GLU A 116 7.71 -3.59 -6.12
C GLU A 116 7.52 -2.34 -6.99
N THR A 117 6.56 -1.47 -6.69
CA THR A 117 6.35 -0.21 -7.40
C THR A 117 7.59 0.69 -7.40
N TYR A 118 8.24 0.91 -6.26
CA TYR A 118 9.48 1.70 -6.19
C TYR A 118 10.61 1.08 -7.02
N ARG A 119 10.78 -0.25 -6.98
CA ARG A 119 11.79 -0.95 -7.80
C ARG A 119 11.47 -0.87 -9.29
N LEU A 120 10.20 -0.82 -9.66
CA LEU A 120 9.75 -0.66 -11.03
C LEU A 120 10.03 0.76 -11.53
N VAL A 121 9.77 1.79 -10.71
CA VAL A 121 10.09 3.19 -11.02
C VAL A 121 11.61 3.40 -11.19
N ASP A 122 12.41 2.83 -10.30
CA ASP A 122 13.89 2.90 -10.34
C ASP A 122 14.44 2.23 -11.63
N LYS A 123 13.81 1.13 -12.06
CA LYS A 123 14.22 0.39 -13.28
C LYS A 123 13.67 0.97 -14.59
N THR A 124 12.56 1.71 -14.56
CA THR A 124 12.06 2.41 -15.75
C THR A 124 13.00 3.50 -16.23
N ASP A 125 13.82 4.06 -15.35
CA ASP A 125 14.82 5.06 -15.71
C ASP A 125 16.07 4.44 -16.38
N GLU A 126 16.22 3.11 -16.38
CA GLU A 126 17.46 2.42 -16.81
C GLU A 126 17.38 1.65 -18.14
N SER A 127 16.20 1.26 -18.68
CA SER A 127 16.14 0.48 -19.95
C SER A 127 14.75 0.31 -20.59
N GLU A 128 14.70 0.40 -21.94
CA GLU A 128 13.55 0.13 -22.83
C GLU A 128 12.95 -1.29 -22.66
N ASP A 129 13.76 -2.27 -22.24
CA ASP A 129 13.30 -3.66 -22.04
C ASP A 129 12.39 -3.81 -20.81
N TRP A 130 12.59 -2.99 -19.77
CA TRP A 130 11.74 -2.99 -18.58
C TRP A 130 10.37 -2.39 -18.87
N LYS A 131 10.27 -1.45 -19.82
CA LYS A 131 9.00 -0.94 -20.33
C LYS A 131 8.15 -2.11 -20.83
N ASN A 132 8.70 -3.01 -21.64
CA ASN A 132 7.97 -4.18 -22.16
C ASN A 132 7.51 -5.17 -21.06
N VAL A 133 8.31 -5.36 -19.99
CA VAL A 133 7.91 -6.19 -18.84
C VAL A 133 6.75 -5.54 -18.07
N LEU A 134 6.80 -4.22 -17.88
CA LEU A 134 5.72 -3.44 -17.26
C LEU A 134 4.44 -3.46 -18.07
N LEU A 135 4.54 -3.34 -19.39
CA LEU A 135 3.39 -3.47 -20.28
C LEU A 135 2.70 -4.82 -20.14
N ASN A 136 3.48 -5.88 -19.98
CA ASN A 136 2.95 -7.22 -19.72
C ASN A 136 2.35 -7.36 -18.31
N GLN A 137 2.85 -6.64 -17.30
CA GLN A 137 2.29 -6.65 -15.94
C GLN A 137 1.04 -5.77 -15.81
N VAL A 138 0.98 -4.59 -16.43
CA VAL A 138 -0.23 -3.75 -16.54
C VAL A 138 -1.32 -4.50 -17.31
N LYS A 139 -0.94 -5.25 -18.35
CA LYS A 139 -1.83 -6.20 -19.03
C LYS A 139 -2.34 -7.31 -18.10
N ASN A 140 -1.72 -7.58 -16.96
CA ASN A 140 -2.17 -8.60 -16.01
C ASN A 140 -2.76 -8.03 -14.70
N GLN A 141 -2.73 -6.72 -14.50
CA GLN A 141 -3.43 -6.06 -13.39
C GLN A 141 -4.85 -5.70 -13.84
N VAL A 142 -5.82 -5.95 -12.96
CA VAL A 142 -7.23 -5.58 -13.15
C VAL A 142 -7.34 -4.06 -12.96
N VAL A 143 -6.94 -3.31 -13.98
CA VAL A 143 -7.18 -1.86 -14.07
C VAL A 143 -8.64 -1.66 -14.47
N ASP A 144 -9.36 -0.82 -13.74
CA ASP A 144 -10.79 -0.58 -13.97
C ASP A 144 -11.08 -0.23 -15.45
N PHE A 145 -12.08 -0.91 -16.03
CA PHE A 145 -12.43 -0.81 -17.44
C PHE A 145 -12.73 0.63 -17.86
N ASP A 146 -13.48 1.36 -17.02
CA ASP A 146 -13.89 2.73 -17.31
C ASP A 146 -12.69 3.69 -17.41
N VAL A 147 -11.67 3.48 -16.56
CA VAL A 147 -10.44 4.28 -16.56
C VAL A 147 -9.61 4.00 -17.83
N LEU A 148 -9.52 2.74 -18.25
CA LEU A 148 -8.80 2.38 -19.48
C LEU A 148 -9.48 2.95 -20.73
N VAL A 149 -10.81 2.94 -20.77
CA VAL A 149 -11.59 3.51 -21.87
C VAL A 149 -11.44 5.04 -21.94
N GLU A 150 -11.44 5.71 -20.79
CA GLU A 150 -11.19 7.15 -20.70
C GLU A 150 -9.79 7.50 -21.23
N LEU A 151 -8.77 6.74 -20.80
CA LEU A 151 -7.40 6.92 -21.28
C LEU A 151 -7.28 6.65 -22.79
N TYR A 152 -7.89 5.57 -23.30
CA TYR A 152 -7.89 5.24 -24.73
C TYR A 152 -8.49 6.37 -25.59
N SER A 153 -9.51 7.05 -25.09
CA SER A 153 -10.23 8.10 -25.83
C SER A 153 -9.50 9.44 -25.80
N ASN A 154 -8.71 9.70 -24.77
CA ASN A 154 -8.08 11.01 -24.53
C ASN A 154 -6.57 11.05 -24.84
N VAL A 155 -5.90 9.91 -24.95
CA VAL A 155 -4.47 9.83 -25.28
C VAL A 155 -4.23 10.18 -26.74
N SER A 156 -3.32 11.12 -26.97
CA SER A 156 -2.88 11.56 -28.31
C SER A 156 -1.62 10.84 -28.82
N ASP A 157 -0.96 10.05 -27.97
CA ASP A 157 0.21 9.24 -28.34
C ASP A 157 -0.26 7.90 -28.90
N ASP A 158 -0.07 7.68 -30.21
CA ASP A 158 -0.51 6.48 -30.91
C ASP A 158 0.11 5.20 -30.33
N SER A 159 1.36 5.25 -29.88
CA SER A 159 2.04 4.08 -29.30
C SER A 159 1.46 3.67 -27.95
N LEU A 160 1.06 4.65 -27.14
CA LEU A 160 0.39 4.43 -25.86
C LEU A 160 -1.07 4.03 -26.07
N LYS A 161 -1.71 4.53 -27.13
CA LYS A 161 -3.08 4.19 -27.49
C LYS A 161 -3.21 2.73 -27.94
N ASP A 162 -2.29 2.25 -28.79
CA ASP A 162 -2.22 0.84 -29.23
C ASP A 162 -2.00 -0.11 -28.06
N LEU A 163 -1.21 0.35 -27.09
CA LEU A 163 -0.96 -0.39 -25.88
C LEU A 163 -2.23 -0.53 -25.01
N ILE A 164 -2.92 0.58 -24.73
CA ILE A 164 -4.16 0.57 -23.94
C ILE A 164 -5.22 -0.29 -24.65
N LEU A 165 -5.30 -0.18 -25.98
CA LEU A 165 -6.13 -1.04 -26.81
C LEU A 165 -5.82 -2.52 -26.60
N SER A 166 -4.54 -2.89 -26.58
CA SER A 166 -4.12 -4.26 -26.33
C SER A 166 -4.54 -4.76 -24.94
N VAL A 167 -4.51 -3.91 -23.90
CA VAL A 167 -4.96 -4.25 -22.54
C VAL A 167 -6.48 -4.45 -22.52
N LEU A 168 -7.24 -3.52 -23.12
CA LEU A 168 -8.70 -3.59 -23.22
C LEU A 168 -9.18 -4.85 -23.95
N VAL A 169 -8.57 -5.17 -25.10
CA VAL A 169 -8.95 -6.36 -25.90
C VAL A 169 -8.62 -7.67 -25.18
N ASN A 170 -7.50 -7.73 -24.46
CA ASN A 170 -7.07 -8.97 -23.81
C ASN A 170 -7.80 -9.22 -22.47
N ASN A 171 -8.13 -8.17 -21.71
CA ASN A 171 -8.69 -8.32 -20.37
C ASN A 171 -10.20 -8.09 -20.30
N TYR A 172 -10.75 -7.28 -21.22
CA TYR A 172 -12.15 -6.88 -21.24
C TYR A 172 -12.79 -7.09 -22.63
N PRO A 173 -12.62 -8.27 -23.26
CA PRO A 173 -13.00 -8.47 -24.65
C PRO A 173 -14.49 -8.25 -24.92
N MET A 174 -15.37 -8.60 -23.98
CA MET A 174 -16.82 -8.40 -24.16
C MET A 174 -17.24 -6.96 -23.93
N GLU A 175 -16.79 -6.35 -22.83
CA GLU A 175 -17.09 -4.98 -22.45
C GLU A 175 -16.57 -3.98 -23.50
N PHE A 176 -15.35 -4.22 -23.99
CA PHE A 176 -14.75 -3.37 -25.02
C PHE A 176 -15.43 -3.55 -26.39
N ALA A 177 -15.86 -4.78 -26.76
CA ALA A 177 -16.65 -5.00 -27.96
C ALA A 177 -18.00 -4.25 -27.91
N VAL A 178 -18.65 -4.25 -26.75
CA VAL A 178 -19.89 -3.48 -26.52
C VAL A 178 -19.62 -1.97 -26.59
N TYR A 179 -18.52 -1.50 -26.01
CA TYR A 179 -18.10 -0.10 -26.10
C TYR A 179 -17.86 0.34 -27.56
N ASN A 180 -17.14 -0.45 -28.35
CA ASN A 180 -16.89 -0.16 -29.77
C ASN A 180 -18.19 -0.16 -30.59
N ALA A 181 -19.07 -1.13 -30.35
CA ALA A 181 -20.37 -1.22 -31.02
C ALA A 181 -21.28 -0.01 -30.70
N ARG A 182 -21.20 0.55 -29.48
CA ARG A 182 -21.97 1.72 -29.06
C ARG A 182 -21.42 3.04 -29.59
N ASN A 183 -20.10 3.13 -29.75
CA ASN A 183 -19.42 4.36 -30.19
C ASN A 183 -19.07 4.37 -31.69
N ASN A 184 -19.56 3.41 -32.48
CA ASN A 184 -19.30 3.29 -33.92
C ASN A 184 -17.81 3.29 -34.30
N ILE A 185 -16.94 2.77 -33.42
CA ILE A 185 -15.54 2.51 -33.75
C ILE A 185 -15.48 1.13 -34.43
N LEU A 186 -16.05 1.05 -35.63
CA LEU A 186 -15.97 -0.10 -36.52
C LEU A 186 -15.02 0.26 -37.66
N GLU A 187 -13.73 0.08 -37.45
CA GLU A 187 -12.78 -0.05 -38.57
C GLU A 187 -12.34 -1.51 -38.69
N TRP A 188 -12.20 -1.92 -39.95
CA TRP A 188 -12.15 -3.29 -40.46
C TRP A 188 -10.78 -3.95 -40.30
#